data_AF-I3CJL9-F1
#
_entry.id   AF-I3CJL9-F1
#
_cell.length_a   1.000
_cell.length_b   1.000
_cell.length_c   1.000
_cell.angle_alpha   90.00
_cell.angle_beta   90.00
_cell.angle_gamma   90.00
#
_symmetry.space_group_name_H-M   'P 1'
#
loop_
_entity.id
_entity.type
_entity.pdbx_description
1 polymer ?
#
loop_
_entity_poly.entity_id
_entity_poly.type
_entity_poly.pdbx_seq_one_letter_code
_entity_poly.pdbx_strand_id
1 'polypeptide(L)'
;MRIIVTILIISSLNACAVSDDPSEGGFFGGVYGITSGNYDRRIEERENNLSALKDLQKQSQTEQQSLTTEKASVSARLSTLQQQSKQLNDEIKQLSQQVRVIDAKNKNVTQQKQQLTQKTERLQKELKKLQQASTVKQVAENDLQNYEREEQRLRQEVTQLKQDLYLLK
;
A
#
# COMPACT_ATOMS: atom_id res chain seq x y z
N MET A 1 83.35 -51.05 28.85
CA MET A 1 83.61 -51.38 30.26
C MET A 1 82.58 -50.60 31.08
N ARG A 2 81.48 -51.13 31.64
CA ARG A 2 81.29 -52.34 32.48
C ARG A 2 82.32 -52.32 33.62
N ILE A 3 82.03 -52.25 34.93
CA ILE A 3 80.92 -52.63 35.82
C ILE A 3 81.13 -51.80 37.13
N ILE A 4 80.13 -51.47 37.96
CA ILE A 4 79.78 -52.09 39.27
C ILE A 4 78.72 -51.10 39.85
N VAL A 5 77.41 -51.35 39.92
CA VAL A 5 76.60 -52.32 40.70
C VAL A 5 76.79 -52.19 42.22
N THR A 6 75.88 -51.50 42.91
CA THR A 6 75.40 -51.77 44.30
C THR A 6 74.32 -50.73 44.65
N ILE A 7 73.02 -51.06 44.69
CA ILE A 7 72.24 -51.83 45.69
C ILE A 7 71.52 -50.91 46.70
N LEU A 8 70.20 -51.11 46.82
CA LEU A 8 69.28 -50.80 47.94
C LEU A 8 69.25 -49.33 48.42
N ILE A 9 68.09 -48.66 48.53
CA ILE A 9 67.11 -48.91 49.61
C ILE A 9 65.70 -48.53 49.13
N ILE A 10 64.83 -49.53 49.21
CA ILE A 10 63.37 -49.44 49.32
C ILE A 10 63.06 -48.87 50.71
N SER A 11 62.22 -47.83 50.83
CA SER A 11 61.06 -47.81 51.78
C SER A 11 60.40 -46.43 51.92
N SER A 12 59.07 -46.50 51.89
CA SER A 12 58.10 -45.65 52.59
C SER A 12 57.94 -44.19 52.18
N LEU A 13 57.00 -43.96 51.26
CA LEU A 13 55.91 -42.98 51.39
C LEU A 13 54.73 -43.47 50.51
N ASN A 14 54.13 -44.60 50.90
CA ASN A 14 52.73 -44.84 50.57
C ASN A 14 51.91 -43.89 51.46
N ALA A 15 51.77 -42.64 51.04
CA ALA A 15 50.63 -41.86 51.46
C ALA A 15 49.41 -42.57 50.85
N CYS A 16 48.76 -43.44 51.63
CA CYS A 16 47.43 -43.90 51.29
C CYS A 16 46.60 -42.64 51.04
N ALA A 17 46.20 -42.44 49.78
CA ALA A 17 45.06 -41.61 49.48
C ALA A 17 43.90 -42.20 50.30
N VAL A 18 43.55 -41.56 51.41
CA VAL A 18 42.31 -41.86 52.08
C VAL A 18 41.24 -41.38 51.11
N SER A 19 40.68 -42.34 50.37
CA SER A 19 39.51 -42.10 49.56
C SER A 19 38.39 -41.87 50.57
N ASP A 20 37.85 -40.65 50.60
CA ASP A 20 36.66 -40.30 51.41
C ASP A 20 35.38 -40.98 50.88
N ASP A 21 35.52 -41.91 49.94
CA ASP A 21 34.45 -42.77 49.45
C ASP A 21 34.27 -44.00 50.36
N PRO A 22 33.23 -44.03 51.22
CA PRO A 22 32.95 -45.18 52.08
C PRO A 22 32.55 -46.45 51.30
N SER A 23 32.29 -46.35 49.98
CA SER A 23 32.09 -47.52 49.12
C SER A 23 33.40 -48.22 48.71
N GLU A 24 34.55 -47.53 48.84
CA GLU A 24 35.88 -48.10 48.60
C GLU A 24 36.57 -48.58 49.91
N GLY A 25 36.09 -48.14 51.09
CA GLY A 25 36.71 -48.39 52.39
C GLY A 25 36.30 -49.66 53.16
N GLY A 26 35.48 -50.54 52.58
CA GLY A 26 34.98 -51.75 53.26
C GLY A 26 34.16 -51.46 54.54
N PHE A 27 33.97 -52.48 55.39
CA PHE A 27 33.10 -52.41 56.59
C PHE A 27 33.47 -51.27 57.57
N PHE A 28 34.76 -51.00 57.78
CA PHE A 28 35.21 -49.94 58.70
C PHE A 28 35.03 -48.53 58.12
N GLY A 29 35.14 -48.33 56.81
CA GLY A 29 34.82 -47.05 56.15
C GLY A 29 33.31 -46.72 56.20
N GLY A 30 32.47 -47.74 56.09
CA GLY A 30 31.02 -47.60 56.28
C GLY A 30 30.64 -47.15 57.70
N VAL A 31 31.24 -47.75 58.74
CA VAL A 31 30.98 -47.38 60.15
C VAL A 31 31.54 -45.99 60.47
N TYR A 32 32.73 -45.63 59.97
CA TYR A 32 33.31 -44.31 60.19
C TYR A 32 32.47 -43.21 59.52
N GLY A 33 31.95 -43.45 58.31
CA GLY A 33 31.05 -42.55 57.60
C GLY A 33 29.71 -42.31 58.31
N ILE A 34 29.21 -43.32 59.05
CA ILE A 34 28.00 -43.18 59.90
C ILE A 34 28.31 -42.32 61.13
N THR A 35 29.48 -42.47 61.75
CA THR A 35 29.87 -41.68 62.93
C THR A 35 30.34 -40.26 62.60
N SER A 36 30.78 -40.00 61.36
CA SER A 36 31.36 -38.71 60.94
C SER A 36 30.35 -37.72 60.31
N GLY A 37 29.10 -38.14 60.07
CA GLY A 37 28.05 -37.31 59.44
C GLY A 37 28.18 -37.15 57.92
N ASN A 38 29.10 -37.88 57.27
CA ASN A 38 29.33 -37.77 55.82
C ASN A 38 28.16 -38.30 54.97
N TYR A 39 27.36 -39.22 55.49
CA TYR A 39 26.13 -39.68 54.81
C TYR A 39 25.06 -38.59 54.77
N ASP A 40 24.80 -37.92 55.89
CA ASP A 40 23.79 -36.87 55.99
C ASP A 40 24.11 -35.70 55.05
N ARG A 41 25.38 -35.29 54.98
CA ARG A 41 25.84 -34.24 54.04
C ARG A 41 25.56 -34.58 52.58
N ARG A 42 25.76 -35.84 52.17
CA ARG A 42 25.48 -36.29 50.80
C ARG A 42 23.99 -36.35 50.50
N ILE A 43 23.17 -36.70 51.49
CA ILE A 43 21.72 -36.70 51.34
C ILE A 43 21.23 -35.25 51.19
N GLU A 44 21.70 -34.35 52.05
CA GLU A 44 21.42 -32.92 51.96
C GLU A 44 21.85 -32.33 50.60
N GLU A 45 23.05 -32.66 50.12
CA GLU A 45 23.53 -32.22 48.81
C GLU A 45 22.63 -32.72 47.67
N ARG A 46 22.22 -34.00 47.72
CA ARG A 46 21.32 -34.58 46.72
C ARG A 46 19.93 -33.96 46.77
N GLU A 47 19.41 -33.69 47.96
CA GLU A 47 18.11 -33.02 48.16
C GLU A 47 18.16 -31.59 47.64
N ASN A 48 19.23 -30.84 47.94
CA ASN A 48 19.45 -29.49 47.43
C ASN A 48 19.56 -29.49 45.90
N ASN A 49 20.33 -30.41 45.31
CA ASN A 49 20.44 -30.56 43.86
C ASN A 49 19.10 -30.92 43.21
N LEU A 50 18.34 -31.84 43.81
CA LEU A 50 17.02 -32.21 43.31
C LEU A 50 16.04 -31.04 43.38
N SER A 51 16.09 -30.24 44.46
CA SER A 51 15.28 -29.02 44.58
C SER A 51 15.64 -28.02 43.49
N ALA A 52 16.93 -27.74 43.29
CA ALA A 52 17.40 -26.82 42.25
C ALA A 52 16.99 -27.27 40.84
N LEU A 53 17.08 -28.58 40.55
CA LEU A 53 16.63 -29.13 39.27
C LEU A 53 15.11 -29.01 39.07
N LYS A 54 14.31 -29.22 40.12
CA LYS A 54 12.85 -29.02 40.07
C LYS A 54 12.49 -27.56 39.82
N ASP A 55 13.19 -26.64 40.47
CA ASP A 55 12.98 -25.20 40.27
C ASP A 55 13.33 -24.78 38.85
N LEU A 56 14.47 -25.27 38.32
CA LEU A 56 14.86 -25.04 36.93
C LEU A 56 13.82 -25.62 35.96
N GLN A 57 13.36 -26.85 36.19
CA GLN A 57 12.33 -27.48 35.36
C GLN A 57 11.05 -26.64 35.34
N LYS A 58 10.60 -26.15 36.50
CA LYS A 58 9.42 -25.30 36.62
C LYS A 58 9.61 -23.96 35.89
N GLN A 59 10.79 -23.36 36.00
CA GLN A 59 11.13 -22.14 35.27
C GLN A 59 11.09 -22.37 33.76
N SER A 60 11.74 -23.41 33.25
CA SER A 60 11.75 -23.74 31.83
C SER A 60 10.36 -24.07 31.28
N GLN A 61 9.52 -24.75 32.06
CA GLN A 61 8.12 -25.00 31.69
C GLN A 61 7.32 -23.70 31.58
N THR A 62 7.52 -22.78 32.52
CA THR A 62 6.85 -21.46 32.52
C THR A 62 7.30 -20.63 31.32
N GLU A 63 8.60 -20.62 31.03
CA GLU A 63 9.17 -19.93 29.87
C GLU A 63 8.66 -20.51 28.55
N GLN A 64 8.62 -21.84 28.43
CA GLN A 64 8.08 -22.52 27.24
C GLN A 64 6.60 -22.18 27.01
N GLN A 65 5.79 -22.12 28.06
CA GLN A 65 4.39 -21.72 27.97
C GLN A 65 4.25 -20.25 27.54
N SER A 66 5.09 -19.37 28.09
CA SER A 66 5.12 -17.95 27.71
C SER A 66 5.48 -17.77 26.23
N LEU A 67 6.57 -18.39 25.78
CA LEU A 67 7.02 -18.32 24.39
C LEU A 67 6.01 -18.94 23.41
N THR A 68 5.32 -20.01 23.81
CA THR A 68 4.26 -20.61 22.99
C THR A 68 3.08 -19.65 22.83
N THR A 69 2.69 -18.96 23.91
CA THR A 69 1.62 -17.96 23.89
C THR A 69 2.02 -16.75 23.04
N GLU A 70 3.26 -16.27 23.19
CA GLU A 70 3.79 -15.16 22.39
C GLU A 70 3.82 -15.51 20.90
N LYS A 71 4.32 -16.70 20.56
CA LYS A 71 4.34 -17.19 19.17
C LYS A 71 2.94 -17.25 18.57
N ALA A 72 1.95 -17.75 19.32
CA ALA A 72 0.57 -17.78 18.87
C ALA A 72 0.00 -16.37 18.63
N SER A 73 0.28 -15.43 19.54
CA SER A 73 -0.12 -14.03 19.41
C SER A 73 0.51 -13.36 18.18
N VAL A 74 1.81 -13.53 17.97
CA VAL A 74 2.53 -12.99 16.81
C VAL A 74 2.01 -13.61 15.51
N SER A 75 1.78 -14.93 15.48
CA SER A 75 1.21 -15.60 14.31
C SER A 75 -0.18 -15.07 13.97
N ALA A 76 -1.03 -14.83 14.96
CA ALA A 76 -2.35 -14.26 14.76
C ALA A 76 -2.25 -12.83 14.19
N ARG A 77 -1.38 -11.99 14.77
CA ARG A 77 -1.13 -10.62 14.27
C ARG A 77 -0.62 -10.62 12.83
N LEU A 78 0.31 -11.53 12.49
CA LEU A 78 0.83 -11.68 11.13
C LEU A 78 -0.29 -12.02 10.15
N SER A 79 -1.15 -12.98 10.49
CA SER A 79 -2.30 -13.37 9.65
C SER A 79 -3.25 -12.17 9.43
N THR A 80 -3.55 -11.41 10.48
CA THR A 80 -4.39 -10.21 10.38
C THR A 80 -3.76 -9.18 9.46
N LEU A 81 -2.46 -8.88 9.63
CA LEU A 81 -1.74 -7.91 8.80
C LEU A 81 -1.67 -8.35 7.33
N GLN A 82 -1.49 -9.65 7.06
CA GLN A 82 -1.53 -10.20 5.70
C GLN A 82 -2.91 -10.03 5.06
N GLN A 83 -3.99 -10.26 5.81
CA GLN A 83 -5.34 -10.05 5.32
C GLN A 83 -5.61 -8.57 5.04
N GLN A 84 -5.21 -7.66 5.94
CA GLN A 84 -5.33 -6.22 5.74
C GLN A 84 -4.54 -5.74 4.52
N SER A 85 -3.31 -6.24 4.35
CA SER A 85 -2.49 -5.93 3.17
C SER A 85 -3.16 -6.38 1.87
N LYS A 86 -3.78 -7.57 1.86
CA LYS A 86 -4.54 -8.05 0.70
C LYS A 86 -5.75 -7.15 0.41
N GLN A 87 -6.52 -6.78 1.43
CA GLN A 87 -7.68 -5.88 1.29
C GLN A 87 -7.27 -4.54 0.71
N LEU A 88 -6.22 -3.90 1.26
CA LEU A 88 -5.69 -2.63 0.75
C LEU A 88 -5.21 -2.74 -0.70
N ASN A 89 -4.57 -3.85 -1.08
CA ASN A 89 -4.16 -4.09 -2.47
C ASN A 89 -5.37 -4.20 -3.42
N ASP A 90 -6.45 -4.83 -2.98
CA ASP A 90 -7.67 -4.94 -3.79
C ASP A 90 -8.39 -3.58 -3.90
N GLU A 91 -8.42 -2.78 -2.82
CA GLU A 91 -8.91 -1.40 -2.84
C GLU A 91 -8.09 -0.51 -3.79
N ILE A 92 -6.76 -0.60 -3.77
CA ILE A 92 -5.88 0.13 -4.69
C ILE A 92 -6.20 -0.22 -6.15
N LYS A 93 -6.42 -1.49 -6.47
CA LYS A 93 -6.81 -1.91 -7.83
C LYS A 93 -8.16 -1.34 -8.23
N GLN A 94 -9.15 -1.38 -7.34
CA GLN A 94 -10.48 -0.81 -7.58
C GLN A 94 -10.41 0.70 -7.82
N LEU A 95 -9.70 1.44 -6.96
CA LEU A 95 -9.50 2.88 -7.12
C LEU A 95 -8.75 3.22 -8.41
N SER A 96 -7.70 2.46 -8.76
CA SER A 96 -6.98 2.64 -10.03
C SER A 96 -7.91 2.46 -11.24
N GLN A 97 -8.80 1.46 -11.20
CA GLN A 97 -9.79 1.26 -12.26
C GLN A 97 -10.81 2.41 -12.32
N GLN A 98 -11.28 2.91 -11.17
CA GLN A 98 -12.18 4.07 -11.12
C GLN A 98 -11.53 5.32 -11.71
N VAL A 99 -10.25 5.59 -11.39
CA VAL A 99 -9.48 6.70 -11.98
C VAL A 99 -9.44 6.59 -13.50
N ARG A 100 -9.16 5.40 -14.06
CA ARG A 100 -9.14 5.18 -15.51
C ARG A 100 -10.50 5.46 -16.16
N VAL A 101 -11.60 5.04 -15.52
CA VAL A 101 -12.96 5.29 -16.02
C VAL A 101 -13.28 6.79 -16.00
N ILE A 102 -12.92 7.49 -14.92
CA ILE A 102 -13.12 8.94 -14.79
C ILE A 102 -12.29 9.69 -15.84
N ASP A 103 -11.05 9.30 -16.07
CA ASP A 103 -10.19 9.90 -17.10
C ASP A 103 -10.77 9.73 -18.51
N ALA A 104 -11.30 8.54 -18.82
CA ALA A 104 -11.97 8.30 -20.10
C ALA A 104 -13.22 9.17 -20.26
N LYS A 105 -14.02 9.31 -19.19
CA LYS A 105 -15.20 10.19 -19.17
C LYS A 105 -14.82 11.65 -19.36
N ASN A 106 -13.78 12.12 -18.68
CA ASN A 106 -13.28 13.50 -18.82
C ASN A 106 -12.79 13.79 -20.24
N LYS A 107 -12.08 12.85 -20.88
CA LYS A 107 -11.68 12.98 -22.28
C LYS A 107 -12.90 13.12 -23.20
N ASN A 108 -13.94 12.31 -22.99
CA ASN A 108 -15.17 12.38 -23.78
C ASN A 108 -15.91 13.72 -23.57
N VAL A 109 -16.05 14.18 -22.32
CA VAL A 109 -16.66 15.48 -22.01
C VAL A 109 -15.89 16.63 -22.65
N THR A 110 -14.55 16.60 -22.61
CA THR A 110 -13.71 17.61 -23.29
C THR A 110 -13.94 17.61 -24.80
N GLN A 111 -14.04 16.44 -25.44
CA GLN A 111 -14.36 16.33 -26.87
C GLN A 111 -15.75 16.88 -27.20
N GLN A 112 -16.76 16.56 -26.39
CA GLN A 112 -18.12 17.09 -26.55
C GLN A 112 -18.13 18.61 -26.42
N LYS A 113 -17.43 19.16 -25.42
CA LYS A 113 -17.28 20.61 -25.24
C LYS A 113 -16.69 21.26 -26.49
N GLN A 114 -15.63 20.69 -27.05
CA GLN A 114 -14.99 21.20 -28.27
C GLN A 114 -15.96 21.17 -29.47
N GLN A 115 -16.72 20.09 -29.65
CA GLN A 115 -17.72 19.99 -30.71
C GLN A 115 -18.84 21.02 -30.55
N LEU A 116 -19.31 21.24 -29.33
CA LEU A 116 -20.33 22.25 -29.03
C LEU A 116 -19.80 23.66 -29.30
N THR A 117 -18.57 23.97 -28.89
CA THR A 117 -17.93 25.26 -29.21
C THR A 117 -17.88 25.49 -30.73
N GLN A 118 -17.44 24.50 -31.51
CA GLN A 118 -17.40 24.60 -32.98
C GLN A 118 -18.78 24.80 -33.59
N LYS A 119 -19.81 24.10 -33.09
CA LYS A 119 -21.20 24.29 -33.54
C LYS A 119 -21.69 25.70 -33.25
N THR A 120 -21.44 26.22 -32.05
CA THR A 120 -21.81 27.58 -31.66
C THR A 120 -21.14 28.61 -32.57
N GLU A 121 -19.85 28.46 -32.87
CA GLU A 121 -19.14 29.36 -33.80
C GLU A 121 -19.71 29.33 -35.22
N ARG A 122 -20.08 28.14 -35.72
CA ARG A 122 -20.71 27.99 -37.04
C ARG A 122 -22.08 28.67 -37.07
N LEU A 123 -22.93 28.39 -36.08
CA LEU A 123 -24.25 29.00 -35.95
C LEU A 123 -24.17 30.52 -35.84
N GLN A 124 -23.19 31.06 -35.10
CA GLN A 124 -22.95 32.49 -35.03
C GLN A 124 -22.56 33.09 -36.40
N LYS A 125 -21.73 32.40 -37.19
CA LYS A 125 -21.38 32.84 -38.55
C LYS A 125 -22.58 32.78 -39.51
N GLU A 126 -23.37 31.71 -39.45
CA GLU A 126 -24.60 31.57 -40.24
C GLU A 126 -25.62 32.65 -39.88
N LEU A 127 -25.81 32.92 -38.59
CA LEU A 127 -26.70 33.97 -38.12
C LEU A 127 -26.26 35.35 -38.63
N LYS A 128 -24.96 35.66 -38.61
CA LYS A 128 -24.42 36.89 -39.21
C LYS A 128 -24.68 36.98 -40.72
N LYS A 129 -24.48 35.89 -41.46
CA LYS A 129 -24.76 35.84 -42.90
C LYS A 129 -26.25 36.05 -43.19
N LEU A 130 -27.13 35.41 -42.43
CA LEU A 130 -28.58 35.57 -42.56
C LEU A 130 -29.01 36.99 -42.25
N GLN A 131 -28.46 37.61 -41.19
CA GLN A 131 -28.70 39.02 -40.89
C GLN A 131 -28.27 39.92 -42.06
N GLN A 132 -27.07 39.74 -42.59
CA GLN A 132 -26.59 40.49 -43.75
C GLN A 132 -27.47 40.29 -45.00
N ALA A 133 -27.86 39.05 -45.30
CA ALA A 133 -28.73 38.74 -46.43
C ALA A 133 -30.12 39.38 -46.27
N SER A 134 -30.67 39.37 -45.05
CA SER A 134 -31.95 40.03 -44.76
C SER A 134 -31.88 41.55 -44.94
N THR A 135 -30.77 42.19 -44.52
CA THR A 135 -30.57 43.63 -44.74
C THR A 135 -30.42 43.98 -46.22
N VAL A 136 -29.68 43.17 -47.00
CA VAL A 136 -29.53 43.39 -48.45
C VAL A 136 -30.87 43.22 -49.16
N LYS A 137 -31.65 42.20 -48.78
CA LYS A 137 -32.99 41.99 -49.35
C LYS A 137 -33.92 43.17 -49.05
N GLN A 138 -33.92 43.68 -47.81
CA GLN A 138 -34.72 44.85 -47.45
C GLN A 138 -34.31 46.11 -48.23
N VAL A 139 -33.02 46.34 -48.46
CA VAL A 139 -32.55 47.46 -49.28
C VAL A 139 -33.01 47.30 -50.73
N ALA A 140 -32.86 46.11 -51.31
CA ALA A 140 -33.29 45.84 -52.69
C ALA A 140 -34.81 45.98 -52.88
N GLU A 141 -35.62 45.56 -51.90
CA GLU A 141 -37.08 45.77 -51.92
C GLU A 141 -37.44 47.26 -51.86
N ASN A 142 -36.72 48.06 -51.06
CA ASN A 142 -36.93 49.51 -51.01
C ASN A 142 -36.53 50.20 -52.32
N ASP A 143 -35.40 49.81 -52.91
CA ASP A 143 -34.94 50.38 -54.19
C ASP A 143 -35.90 50.07 -55.32
N LEU A 144 -36.45 48.85 -55.37
CA LEU A 144 -37.46 48.47 -56.36
C LEU A 144 -38.72 49.34 -56.25
N GLN A 145 -39.21 49.58 -55.04
CA GLN A 145 -40.34 50.48 -54.82
C GLN A 145 -40.05 51.92 -55.26
N ASN A 146 -38.81 52.40 -55.08
CA ASN A 146 -38.42 53.72 -55.55
C ASN A 146 -38.40 53.80 -57.09
N TYR A 147 -37.87 52.76 -57.76
CA TYR A 147 -37.89 52.69 -59.22
C TYR A 147 -39.30 52.61 -59.81
N GLU A 148 -40.20 51.84 -59.19
CA GLU A 148 -41.60 51.77 -59.62
C GLU A 148 -42.31 53.14 -59.52
N ARG A 149 -42.06 53.90 -58.46
CA ARG A 149 -42.59 55.26 -58.31
C ARG A 149 -42.03 56.21 -59.36
N GLU A 150 -40.73 56.13 -59.62
CA GLU A 150 -40.09 56.97 -60.64
C GLU A 150 -40.58 56.61 -62.05
N GLU A 151 -40.77 55.32 -62.34
CA GLU A 151 -41.37 54.87 -63.61
C GLU A 151 -42.80 55.41 -63.77
N GLN A 152 -43.62 55.34 -62.71
CA GLN A 152 -44.96 55.93 -62.73
C GLN A 152 -44.93 57.43 -62.96
N ARG A 153 -44.02 58.16 -62.30
CA ARG A 153 -43.85 59.61 -62.48
C ARG A 153 -43.46 59.95 -63.91
N LEU A 154 -42.45 59.26 -64.46
CA LEU A 154 -42.00 59.47 -65.84
C LEU A 154 -43.10 59.14 -66.86
N ARG A 155 -43.92 58.11 -66.61
CA ARG A 155 -45.08 57.81 -67.48
C ARG A 155 -46.11 58.92 -67.49
N GLN A 156 -46.37 59.55 -66.34
CA GLN A 156 -47.26 60.72 -66.25
C GLN A 156 -46.68 61.92 -67.00
N GLU A 157 -45.39 62.22 -66.80
CA GLU A 157 -44.68 63.30 -67.52
C GLU A 157 -44.71 63.07 -69.04
N VAL A 158 -44.44 61.86 -69.51
CA VAL A 158 -44.53 61.50 -70.95
C VAL A 158 -45.95 61.68 -71.49
N THR A 159 -46.97 61.37 -70.69
CA THR A 159 -48.37 61.54 -71.11
C THR A 159 -48.75 63.02 -71.21
N GLN A 160 -48.34 63.83 -70.23
CA GLN A 160 -48.53 65.28 -70.25
C GLN A 160 -47.82 65.91 -71.45
N LEU A 161 -46.55 65.58 -71.67
CA LEU A 161 -45.79 66.09 -72.82
C LEU A 161 -46.43 65.72 -74.17
N LYS A 162 -46.98 64.51 -74.30
CA LYS A 162 -47.73 64.13 -75.50
C LYS A 162 -48.99 64.97 -75.70
N GLN A 163 -49.68 65.28 -74.61
CA GLN A 163 -50.88 66.12 -74.64
C GLN A 163 -50.53 67.56 -75.01
N ASP A 164 -49.48 68.13 -74.42
CA ASP A 164 -48.98 69.47 -74.73
C ASP A 164 -48.52 69.58 -76.20
N LEU A 165 -47.84 68.54 -76.71
CA LEU A 165 -47.40 68.49 -78.11
C LEU A 165 -48.58 68.37 -79.08
N TYR A 166 -49.67 67.71 -78.68
CA TYR A 166 -50.91 67.66 -79.46
C TYR A 166 -51.61 69.03 -79.52
N LEU A 167 -51.50 69.84 -78.45
CA LEU A 167 -52.07 71.18 -78.37
C LEU A 167 -51.24 72.26 -79.10
N LEU A 168 -50.00 71.93 -79.47
CA LEU A 168 -49.07 72.79 -80.22
C LEU A 168 -49.14 72.59 -81.75
N LYS A 169 -50.01 71.70 -82.24
CA LYS A 169 -50.32 71.49 -83.66
C LYS A 169 -51.67 72.10 -84.03
#